data_AF-A0A196PFR9-F1
#
_entry.id   AF-A0A196PFR9-F1
#
_cell.length_a   1.000
_cell.length_b   1.000
_cell.length_c   1.000
_cell.angle_alpha   90.00
_cell.angle_beta   90.00
_cell.angle_gamma   90.00
#
_symmetry.space_group_name_H-M   'P 1'
#
loop_
_entity.id
_entity.type
_entity.pdbx_description
1 polymer ?
#
loop_
_entity_poly.entity_id
_entity_poly.type
_entity_poly.pdbx_seq_one_letter_code
_entity_poly.pdbx_strand_id
1 'polypeptide(L)'
;MVRQTFLGTLVLVFSVAAGPGMAAEKVYEGKEAAALRCSNTLALTAVALAGAELISVEEKEVMLGVTILILERHVSGTWAQKKAAMAVVRDRRSVTDTLEDYRRNAARCLSQFPIN
;
A
#
# COMPACT_ATOMS: atom_id res chain seq x y z
N MET A 1 -70.90 8.35 17.66
CA MET A 1 -70.87 7.93 16.23
C MET A 1 -70.04 8.95 15.47
N VAL A 2 -68.83 8.60 15.03
CA VAL A 2 -68.25 8.83 13.69
C VAL A 2 -66.95 8.03 13.68
N ARG A 3 -66.86 7.12 12.73
CA ARG A 3 -65.78 6.15 12.49
C ARG A 3 -64.99 6.71 11.31
N GLN A 4 -63.71 7.01 11.48
CA GLN A 4 -62.85 7.46 10.38
C GLN A 4 -61.58 6.62 10.34
N THR A 5 -61.66 5.58 9.50
CA THR A 5 -60.58 4.75 9.00
C THR A 5 -59.60 5.59 8.20
N PHE A 6 -58.39 5.79 8.71
CA PHE A 6 -57.24 6.23 7.90
C PHE A 6 -56.42 5.00 7.52
N LEU A 7 -56.56 4.58 6.26
CA LEU A 7 -55.69 3.62 5.59
C LEU A 7 -54.26 4.18 5.60
N GLY A 8 -53.36 3.48 6.27
CA GLY A 8 -51.94 3.76 6.24
C GLY A 8 -51.33 3.34 4.90
N THR A 9 -50.70 4.30 4.23
CA THR A 9 -49.73 4.02 3.15
C THR A 9 -48.38 4.57 3.62
N LEU A 10 -47.60 3.71 4.29
CA LEU A 10 -46.24 4.03 4.72
C LEU A 10 -45.32 3.93 3.50
N VAL A 11 -45.02 5.06 2.85
CA VAL A 11 -44.02 5.13 1.78
C VAL A 11 -42.63 5.08 2.44
N LEU A 12 -42.01 3.90 2.45
CA LEU A 12 -40.60 3.71 2.82
C LEU A 12 -39.72 4.14 1.64
N VAL A 13 -39.31 5.40 1.63
CA VAL A 13 -38.21 5.87 0.76
C VAL A 13 -36.91 5.29 1.30
N PHE A 14 -36.43 4.21 0.70
CA PHE A 14 -35.07 3.71 0.92
C PHE A 14 -34.08 4.64 0.21
N SER A 15 -33.63 5.69 0.91
CA SER A 15 -32.45 6.44 0.51
C SER A 15 -31.22 5.58 0.75
N VAL A 16 -30.78 4.88 -0.30
CA VAL A 16 -29.44 4.26 -0.33
C VAL A 16 -28.44 5.40 -0.43
N ALA A 17 -27.98 5.88 0.73
CA ALA A 17 -26.79 6.72 0.79
C ALA A 17 -25.59 5.87 0.38
N ALA A 18 -25.24 5.91 -0.90
CA ALA A 18 -23.94 5.47 -1.38
C ALA A 18 -22.88 6.43 -0.80
N GLY A 19 -22.47 6.18 0.45
CA GLY A 19 -21.33 6.87 1.04
C GLY A 19 -20.08 6.61 0.19
N PRO A 20 -19.16 7.59 0.05
CA PRO A 20 -17.91 7.35 -0.63
C PRO A 20 -17.21 6.21 0.11
N GLY A 21 -16.95 5.11 -0.60
CA GLY A 21 -16.37 3.91 -0.03
C GLY A 21 -15.04 4.23 0.65
N MET A 22 -15.08 4.40 1.97
CA MET A 22 -13.86 4.36 2.78
C MET A 22 -13.30 2.97 2.61
N ALA A 23 -12.23 2.85 1.82
CA ALA A 23 -11.49 1.61 1.72
C ALA A 23 -11.12 1.19 3.14
N ALA A 24 -11.68 0.07 3.61
CA ALA A 24 -11.46 -0.42 4.95
C ALA A 24 -9.95 -0.46 5.24
N GLU A 25 -9.55 0.06 6.41
CA GLU A 25 -8.16 0.08 6.84
C GLU A 25 -7.68 -1.37 6.96
N LYS A 26 -6.82 -1.79 6.02
CA LYS A 26 -6.25 -3.13 6.03
C LYS A 26 -5.00 -3.12 6.89
N VAL A 27 -5.01 -3.94 7.93
CA VAL A 27 -3.81 -4.23 8.72
C VAL A 27 -2.98 -5.27 7.98
N TYR A 28 -1.72 -4.93 7.72
CA TYR A 28 -0.76 -5.81 7.06
C TYR A 28 0.14 -6.45 8.11
N GLU A 29 0.17 -7.77 8.14
CA GLU A 29 0.94 -8.55 9.12
C GLU A 29 1.79 -9.63 8.44
N GLY A 30 2.68 -10.25 9.22
CA GLY A 30 3.48 -11.39 8.78
C GLY A 30 4.23 -11.14 7.46
N LYS A 31 3.97 -12.00 6.47
CA LYS A 31 4.64 -11.95 5.15
C LYS A 31 4.30 -10.67 4.36
N GLU A 32 3.05 -10.17 4.42
CA GLU A 32 2.68 -8.95 3.70
C GLU A 32 3.40 -7.73 4.30
N ALA A 33 3.48 -7.65 5.63
CA ALA A 33 4.24 -6.60 6.31
C ALA A 33 5.74 -6.65 5.99
N ALA A 34 6.30 -7.85 5.83
CA ALA A 34 7.68 -8.04 5.42
C ALA A 34 7.91 -7.63 3.96
N ALA A 35 6.98 -7.96 3.05
CA ALA A 35 7.02 -7.52 1.66
C ALA A 35 6.94 -5.99 1.54
N LEU A 36 6.07 -5.33 2.31
CA LEU A 36 5.99 -3.86 2.37
C LEU A 36 7.31 -3.22 2.83
N ARG A 37 7.95 -3.77 3.87
CA ARG A 37 9.30 -3.30 4.29
C ARG A 37 10.34 -3.53 3.21
N CYS A 38 10.24 -4.65 2.49
CA CYS A 38 11.14 -4.97 1.40
C CYS A 38 11.04 -3.96 0.26
N SER A 39 9.82 -3.76 -0.26
CA SER A 39 9.52 -2.78 -1.30
C SER A 39 9.96 -1.37 -0.89
N ASN A 40 9.68 -0.94 0.34
CA ASN A 40 10.08 0.39 0.80
C ASN A 40 11.60 0.57 0.83
N THR A 41 12.33 -0.45 1.30
CA THR A 41 13.80 -0.42 1.35
C THR A 41 14.39 -0.29 -0.05
N LEU A 42 13.90 -1.07 -1.01
CA LEU A 42 14.33 -0.98 -2.40
C LEU A 42 14.00 0.38 -3.03
N ALA A 43 12.78 0.88 -2.82
CA ALA A 43 12.32 2.14 -3.42
C ALA A 43 13.12 3.34 -2.90
N LEU A 44 13.30 3.44 -1.57
CA LEU A 44 14.09 4.51 -0.97
C LEU A 44 15.57 4.42 -1.35
N THR A 45 16.11 3.20 -1.49
CA THR A 45 17.49 3.04 -1.96
C THR A 45 17.64 3.53 -3.39
N ALA A 46 16.72 3.17 -4.29
CA ALA A 46 16.76 3.65 -5.67
C ALA A 46 16.75 5.19 -5.72
N VAL A 47 15.85 5.82 -4.96
CA VAL A 47 15.77 7.29 -4.87
C VAL A 47 17.05 7.89 -4.29
N ALA A 48 17.61 7.31 -3.23
CA ALA A 48 18.82 7.81 -2.59
C ALA A 48 20.06 7.66 -3.47
N LEU A 49 20.23 6.51 -4.15
CA LEU A 49 21.33 6.29 -5.08
C LEU A 49 21.26 7.23 -6.29
N ALA A 50 20.05 7.41 -6.85
CA ALA A 50 19.85 8.33 -7.96
C ALA A 50 20.11 9.78 -7.54
N GLY A 51 19.66 10.19 -6.35
CA GLY A 51 19.92 11.52 -5.80
C GLY A 51 21.40 11.77 -5.47
N ALA A 52 22.18 10.70 -5.28
CA ALA A 52 23.64 10.76 -5.12
C ALA A 52 24.40 10.55 -6.45
N GLU A 53 23.71 10.50 -7.58
CA GLU A 53 24.27 10.27 -8.92
C GLU A 53 25.07 8.94 -9.04
N LEU A 54 24.74 7.95 -8.21
CA LEU A 54 25.39 6.63 -8.20
C LEU A 54 24.72 5.62 -9.13
N ILE A 55 23.50 5.91 -9.58
CA ILE A 55 22.76 5.16 -10.61
C ILE A 55 22.05 6.15 -11.52
N SER A 56 21.78 5.75 -12.76
CA SER A 56 21.00 6.55 -13.70
C SER A 56 19.52 6.64 -13.30
N VAL A 57 18.80 7.57 -13.94
CA VAL A 57 17.35 7.67 -13.78
C VAL A 57 16.67 6.39 -14.27
N GLU A 58 17.15 5.81 -15.37
CA GLU A 58 16.64 4.56 -15.92
C GLU A 58 16.84 3.39 -14.95
N GLU A 59 18.02 3.27 -14.34
CA GLU A 59 18.29 2.25 -13.32
C GLU A 59 17.37 2.41 -12.09
N LYS A 60 17.15 3.65 -11.65
CA LYS A 60 16.18 3.95 -10.59
C LYS A 60 14.77 3.51 -10.97
N GLU A 61 14.30 3.81 -12.19
CA GLU A 61 12.97 3.38 -12.65
C GLU A 61 12.83 1.85 -12.71
N VAL A 62 13.88 1.14 -13.13
CA VAL A 62 13.92 -0.34 -13.08
C VAL A 62 13.76 -0.84 -11.64
N MET A 63 14.52 -0.27 -10.70
CA MET A 63 14.41 -0.64 -9.28
C MET A 63 13.01 -0.34 -8.72
N LEU A 64 12.41 0.81 -9.07
CA LEU A 64 11.04 1.13 -8.67
C LEU A 64 10.03 0.14 -9.26
N GLY A 65 10.21 -0.27 -10.52
CA GLY A 65 9.41 -1.33 -11.15
C GLY A 65 9.44 -2.65 -10.37
N VAL A 66 10.62 -3.08 -9.90
CA VAL A 66 10.75 -4.26 -9.03
C VAL A 66 9.92 -4.10 -7.75
N THR A 67 9.93 -2.92 -7.14
CA THR A 67 9.14 -2.68 -5.91
C THR A 67 7.64 -2.81 -6.15
N ILE A 68 7.16 -2.35 -7.31
CA ILE A 68 5.76 -2.46 -7.73
C ILE A 68 5.40 -3.94 -7.91
N LEU A 69 6.24 -4.71 -8.61
CA LEU A 69 6.01 -6.15 -8.80
C LEU A 69 5.94 -6.92 -7.47
N ILE A 70 6.80 -6.58 -6.50
CA ILE A 70 6.73 -7.17 -5.15
C ILE A 70 5.39 -6.84 -4.49
N LEU A 71 4.93 -5.58 -4.56
CA LEU A 71 3.65 -5.15 -4.00
C LEU A 71 2.47 -5.83 -4.70
N GLU A 72 2.53 -6.03 -6.01
CA GLU A 72 1.46 -6.68 -6.76
C GLU A 72 1.33 -8.16 -6.41
N ARG A 73 2.45 -8.87 -6.29
CA ARG A 73 2.48 -10.32 -6.06
C ARG A 73 2.33 -10.72 -4.60
N HIS A 74 2.89 -9.95 -3.67
CA HIS A 74 3.06 -10.38 -2.27
C HIS A 74 2.27 -9.55 -1.25
N VAL A 75 1.57 -8.51 -1.71
CA VAL A 75 0.73 -7.66 -0.86
C VAL A 75 -0.67 -7.62 -1.45
N SER A 76 -1.67 -8.02 -0.68
CA SER A 76 -3.07 -7.98 -1.09
C SER A 76 -3.70 -6.60 -0.88
N GLY A 77 -4.92 -6.44 -1.38
CA GLY A 77 -5.67 -5.19 -1.31
C GLY A 77 -5.51 -4.30 -2.55
N THR A 78 -6.15 -3.15 -2.50
CA THR A 78 -6.17 -2.19 -3.60
C THR A 78 -4.85 -1.43 -3.70
N TRP A 79 -4.57 -0.84 -4.87
CA TRP A 79 -3.41 0.03 -5.03
C TRP A 79 -3.40 1.19 -4.02
N ALA A 80 -4.56 1.76 -3.70
CA ALA A 80 -4.68 2.83 -2.71
C ALA A 80 -4.26 2.35 -1.31
N GLN A 81 -4.68 1.16 -0.89
CA GLN A 81 -4.28 0.57 0.39
C GLN A 81 -2.77 0.28 0.44
N LYS A 82 -2.21 -0.31 -0.63
CA LYS A 82 -0.76 -0.58 -0.72
C LYS A 82 0.06 0.70 -0.65
N LYS A 83 -0.37 1.74 -1.38
CA LYS A 83 0.29 3.06 -1.38
C LYS A 83 0.23 3.71 0.01
N ALA A 84 -0.92 3.65 0.68
CA ALA A 84 -1.06 4.17 2.05
C ALA A 84 -0.13 3.42 3.03
N ALA A 85 -0.08 2.09 2.95
CA ALA A 85 0.81 1.28 3.77
C ALA A 85 2.30 1.61 3.51
N MET A 86 2.69 1.80 2.25
CA MET A 86 4.04 2.21 1.88
C MET A 86 4.41 3.58 2.48
N ALA A 87 3.49 4.55 2.48
CA ALA A 87 3.73 5.85 3.12
C ALA A 87 3.98 5.71 4.62
N VAL A 88 3.19 4.88 5.31
CA VAL A 88 3.39 4.59 6.75
C VAL A 88 4.74 3.92 7.01
N VAL A 89 5.14 2.95 6.18
CA VAL A 89 6.44 2.27 6.35
C VAL A 89 7.61 3.22 6.10
N ARG A 90 7.48 4.12 5.12
CA ARG A 90 8.46 5.16 4.82
C ARG A 90 8.66 6.11 6.00
N ASP A 91 7.56 6.63 6.55
CA ASP A 91 7.60 7.68 7.59
C ASP A 91 8.16 7.18 8.94
N ARG A 92 8.27 5.86 9.12
CA ARG A 92 8.83 5.22 10.33
C ARG A 92 10.36 5.16 10.35
N ARG A 93 11.06 5.50 9.27
CA ARG A 93 12.53 5.30 9.17
C ARG A 93 13.26 6.49 8.59
N SER A 94 14.48 6.73 9.08
CA SER A 94 15.39 7.68 8.44
C SER A 94 15.95 7.11 7.13
N VAL A 95 16.44 7.99 6.26
CA VAL A 95 17.15 7.61 5.02
C VAL A 95 18.39 6.76 5.35
N THR A 96 19.14 7.14 6.39
CA THR A 96 20.35 6.43 6.84
C THR A 96 20.02 5.00 7.29
N ASP A 97 19.00 4.82 8.14
CA ASP A 97 18.57 3.49 8.59
C ASP A 97 18.15 2.61 7.42
N THR A 98 17.52 3.22 6.41
CA THR A 98 17.05 2.52 5.22
C THR A 98 18.20 2.05 4.33
N LEU A 99 19.22 2.87 4.14
CA LEU A 99 20.41 2.52 3.36
C LEU A 99 21.23 1.41 4.03
N GLU A 100 21.36 1.45 5.36
CA GLU A 100 21.99 0.36 6.12
C GLU A 100 21.19 -0.93 6.00
N ASP A 101 19.86 -0.86 6.12
CA ASP A 101 18.98 -2.01 5.93
C ASP A 101 19.09 -2.59 4.52
N TYR A 102 19.19 -1.75 3.49
CA TYR A 102 19.44 -2.22 2.13
C TYR A 102 20.75 -2.99 2.02
N ARG A 103 21.86 -2.40 2.50
CA ARG A 103 23.19 -3.06 2.45
C ARG A 103 23.19 -4.42 3.14
N ARG A 104 22.48 -4.54 4.27
CA ARG A 104 22.43 -5.78 5.05
C ARG A 104 21.43 -6.79 4.51
N ASN A 105 20.33 -6.33 3.92
CA ASN A 105 19.15 -7.18 3.73
C ASN A 105 18.62 -7.25 2.29
N ALA A 106 19.10 -6.44 1.33
CA ALA A 106 18.53 -6.37 -0.02
C ALA A 106 18.53 -7.72 -0.75
N ALA A 107 19.65 -8.46 -0.72
CA ALA A 107 19.73 -9.78 -1.33
C ALA A 107 18.73 -10.76 -0.69
N ARG A 108 18.62 -10.75 0.65
CA ARG A 108 17.64 -11.56 1.39
C ARG A 108 16.21 -11.16 1.03
N CYS A 109 15.95 -9.87 0.89
CA CYS A 109 14.68 -9.28 0.46
C CYS A 109 14.18 -9.92 -0.84
N LEU A 110 15.02 -9.88 -1.87
CA LEU A 110 14.68 -10.36 -3.21
C LEU A 110 14.56 -11.88 -3.26
N SER A 111 15.33 -12.62 -2.44
CA SER A 111 15.15 -14.07 -2.31
C SER A 111 13.84 -14.46 -1.61
N GLN A 112 13.37 -13.63 -0.67
CA GLN A 112 12.14 -13.90 0.08
C GLN A 112 10.88 -13.54 -0.70
N PHE A 113 10.98 -12.55 -1.60
CA PHE A 113 9.87 -12.02 -2.39
C PHE A 113 10.21 -12.02 -3.89
N PRO A 114 10.24 -13.20 -4.53
CA PRO A 114 10.58 -13.31 -5.94
C PRO A 114 9.54 -12.63 -6.84
N ILE A 115 10.00 -12.05 -7.95
CA ILE A 115 9.19 -11.32 -8.93
C ILE A 115 9.03 -12.04 -10.27
N ASN A 116 9.66 -13.21 -10.42
CA ASN A 116 9.55 -14.11 -11.56
C ASN A 116 8.65 -15.29 -11.22
#